data_AF-B0W7G8-F1
#
_entry.id   AF-B0W7G8-F1
#
_cell.length_a   1.000
_cell.length_b   1.000
_cell.length_c   1.000
_cell.angle_alpha   90.00
_cell.angle_beta   90.00
_cell.angle_gamma   90.00
#
_symmetry.space_group_name_H-M   'P 1'
#
loop_
_entity.id
_entity.type
_entity.pdbx_description
1 polymer ?
#
loop_
_entity_poly.entity_id
_entity_poly.type
_entity_poly.pdbx_seq_one_letter_code
_entity_poly.pdbx_strand_id
1 'polypeptide(L)'
;MSPLSNNSLFLNYDRNPFPEYLARGLVVSLSTDDPLQFHYTKEPLMEEYSIAAQVWKLSSCDMCELARNSVLMSGFPHKMKQHWLGPNYTREGVAGNDITRTNVPDIRVAFRYESLVDELSNIFKVHSEKTLALAAAAGAGSP
;
A
#
# COMPACT_ATOMS: atom_id res chain seq x y z
N MET A 1 4.00 6.70 6.71
CA MET A 1 3.39 8.02 6.96
C MET A 1 3.13 8.13 8.44
N SER A 2 3.24 9.32 9.00
CA SER A 2 3.16 9.55 10.46
C SER A 2 2.04 10.54 10.80
N PRO A 3 0.79 10.05 10.88
CA PRO A 3 -0.38 10.91 11.01
C PRO A 3 -0.40 11.79 12.27
N LEU A 4 0.07 11.33 13.43
CA LEU A 4 0.15 12.16 14.65
C LEU A 4 1.18 13.28 14.53
N SER A 5 2.35 12.99 13.97
CA SER A 5 3.35 14.02 13.62
C SER A 5 2.75 15.03 12.64
N ASN A 6 2.12 14.55 11.57
CA ASN A 6 1.49 15.42 10.56
C ASN A 6 0.36 16.29 11.15
N ASN A 7 -0.43 15.75 12.08
CA ASN A 7 -1.46 16.47 12.82
C ASN A 7 -0.89 17.59 13.68
N SER A 8 0.26 17.36 14.29
CA SER A 8 0.91 18.33 15.16
C SER A 8 1.60 19.46 14.37
N LEU A 9 2.01 19.20 13.12
CA LEU A 9 2.88 20.10 12.37
C LEU A 9 2.23 20.79 11.16
N PHE A 10 1.35 20.10 10.41
CA PHE A 10 1.02 20.54 9.04
C PHE A 10 -0.48 20.55 8.72
N LEU A 11 -1.23 19.53 9.13
CA LEU A 11 -2.63 19.35 8.73
C LEU A 11 -3.41 18.54 9.75
N ASN A 12 -4.66 18.93 10.02
CA ASN A 12 -5.51 18.18 10.96
C ASN A 12 -5.62 16.70 10.60
N TYR A 13 -5.69 15.83 11.61
CA TYR A 13 -5.64 14.37 11.47
C TYR A 13 -6.71 13.80 10.51
N ASP A 14 -7.91 14.37 10.53
CA ASP A 14 -9.03 14.00 9.66
C ASP A 14 -8.78 14.32 8.17
N ARG A 15 -7.90 15.28 7.89
CA ARG A 15 -7.51 15.69 6.54
C ARG A 15 -6.28 14.95 6.01
N ASN A 16 -5.75 14.00 6.78
CA ASN A 16 -4.61 13.20 6.32
C ASN A 16 -5.02 12.36 5.11
N PRO A 17 -4.22 12.30 4.03
CA PRO A 17 -4.58 11.54 2.83
C PRO A 17 -4.35 10.02 2.98
N PHE A 18 -3.77 9.59 4.09
CA PHE A 18 -3.48 8.17 4.35
C PHE A 18 -4.66 7.21 4.12
N PRO A 19 -5.87 7.42 4.69
CA PRO A 19 -7.01 6.53 4.44
C PRO A 19 -7.39 6.46 2.97
N GLU A 20 -7.28 7.56 2.22
CA GLU A 20 -7.54 7.60 0.78
C GLU A 20 -6.50 6.80 -0.01
N TYR A 21 -5.21 6.92 0.35
CA TYR A 21 -4.14 6.15 -0.26
C TYR A 21 -4.29 4.65 -0.01
N LEU A 22 -4.66 4.26 1.20
CA LEU A 22 -4.97 2.87 1.52
C LEU A 22 -6.19 2.38 0.74
N ALA A 23 -7.26 3.17 0.64
CA ALA A 23 -8.45 2.82 -0.12
C ALA A 23 -8.11 2.58 -1.60
N ARG A 24 -7.28 3.44 -2.20
CA ARG A 24 -6.78 3.32 -3.58
C ARG A 24 -5.79 2.18 -3.81
N GLY A 25 -5.36 1.46 -2.77
CA GLY A 25 -4.45 0.33 -2.91
C GLY A 25 -2.98 0.72 -3.10
N LEU A 26 -2.61 1.96 -2.74
CA LEU A 26 -1.21 2.33 -2.68
C LEU A 26 -0.50 1.55 -1.56
N VAL A 27 0.76 1.20 -1.79
CA VAL A 27 1.60 0.52 -0.80
C VAL A 27 2.03 1.53 0.27
N VAL A 28 1.19 1.68 1.30
CA VAL A 28 1.41 2.59 2.43
C VAL A 28 1.58 1.83 3.75
N SER A 29 2.24 2.49 4.71
CA SER A 29 2.43 2.01 6.08
C SER A 29 2.37 3.17 7.09
N LEU A 30 2.04 2.85 8.35
CA LEU A 30 2.11 3.80 9.46
C LEU A 30 3.51 3.79 10.10
N SER A 31 3.96 4.96 10.53
CA SER A 31 5.27 5.20 11.14
C SER A 31 5.15 6.26 12.24
N THR A 32 6.12 6.39 13.13
CA THR A 32 6.03 7.31 14.28
C THR A 32 6.69 8.68 14.06
N ASP A 33 7.65 8.80 13.14
CA ASP A 33 8.51 9.99 12.99
C ASP A 33 9.36 10.22 14.27
N ASP A 34 8.98 11.16 15.13
CA ASP A 34 9.64 11.44 16.42
C ASP A 34 8.77 10.98 17.62
N PRO A 35 8.92 9.73 18.09
CA PRO A 35 8.04 9.17 19.12
C PRO A 35 8.08 9.94 20.44
N LEU A 36 9.24 10.50 20.81
CA LEU A 36 9.39 11.29 22.04
C LEU A 36 8.62 12.61 22.01
N GLN A 37 8.36 13.15 20.82
CA GLN A 37 7.70 14.45 20.67
C GLN A 37 6.19 14.31 20.53
N PHE A 38 5.71 13.27 19.84
CA PHE A 38 4.32 13.18 19.39
C PHE A 38 3.48 12.11 20.09
N HIS A 39 4.09 11.20 20.85
CA HIS A 39 3.40 10.04 21.42
C HIS A 39 3.45 10.08 22.95
N TYR A 40 2.40 9.58 23.59
CA TYR A 40 2.26 9.61 25.05
C TYR A 40 2.39 8.23 25.69
N THR A 41 2.19 7.18 24.92
CA THR A 41 2.25 5.81 25.41
C THR A 41 3.67 5.25 25.37
N LYS A 42 3.88 4.12 26.07
CA LYS A 42 5.17 3.40 26.04
C LYS A 42 5.43 2.70 24.70
N GLU A 43 4.40 2.49 23.89
CA GLU A 43 4.46 1.77 22.62
C GLU A 43 4.00 2.70 21.49
N PRO A 44 4.85 3.63 21.04
CA PRO A 44 4.43 4.74 20.16
C PRO A 44 3.84 4.24 18.83
N LEU A 45 4.44 3.22 18.22
CA LEU A 45 3.88 2.66 16.99
C LEU A 45 2.49 2.05 17.22
N MET A 46 2.26 1.40 18.36
CA MET A 46 0.95 0.83 18.68
C MET A 46 -0.10 1.91 18.92
N GLU A 47 0.28 3.04 19.51
CA GLU A 47 -0.59 4.22 19.62
C GLU A 47 -0.99 4.75 18.24
N GLU A 48 -0.06 4.82 17.31
CA GLU A 48 -0.33 5.26 15.93
C GLU A 48 -1.36 4.38 15.23
N TYR A 49 -1.16 3.06 15.31
CA TYR A 49 -2.09 2.07 14.78
C TYR A 49 -3.45 2.16 15.49
N SER A 50 -3.47 2.32 16.81
CA SER A 50 -4.71 2.35 17.59
C SER A 50 -5.57 3.58 17.28
N ILE A 51 -4.95 4.75 17.17
CA ILE A 51 -5.65 6.00 16.83
C ILE A 51 -6.12 5.94 15.37
N ALA A 52 -5.28 5.53 14.43
CA ALA A 52 -5.66 5.37 13.03
C ALA A 52 -6.86 4.41 12.86
N ALA A 53 -6.84 3.27 13.54
CA ALA A 53 -7.94 2.31 13.50
C ALA A 53 -9.25 2.92 14.02
N GLN A 54 -9.18 3.63 15.15
CA GLN A 54 -10.36 4.18 15.79
C GLN A 54 -10.95 5.37 15.01
N VAL A 55 -10.11 6.24 14.47
CA VAL A 55 -10.53 7.45 13.75
C VAL A 55 -11.01 7.09 12.34
N TRP A 56 -10.24 6.31 11.58
CA TRP A 56 -10.57 5.95 10.19
C TRP A 56 -11.37 4.66 10.05
N LYS A 57 -11.76 4.05 11.17
CA LYS A 57 -12.58 2.82 11.21
C LYS A 57 -11.93 1.66 10.44
N LEU A 58 -10.61 1.51 10.58
CA LEU A 58 -9.87 0.43 9.95
C LEU A 58 -10.26 -0.92 10.56
N SER A 59 -10.54 -1.88 9.71
CA SER A 59 -10.80 -3.27 10.10
C SER A 59 -9.51 -3.99 10.48
N SER A 60 -9.62 -5.17 11.11
CA SER A 60 -8.47 -6.03 11.35
C SER A 60 -7.72 -6.40 10.06
N CYS A 61 -8.45 -6.59 8.97
CA CYS A 61 -7.87 -6.85 7.65
C CYS A 61 -7.01 -5.67 7.17
N ASP A 62 -7.49 -4.43 7.32
CA ASP A 62 -6.75 -3.23 6.93
C ASP A 62 -5.48 -3.08 7.77
N MET A 63 -5.59 -3.31 9.08
CA MET A 63 -4.46 -3.24 10.00
C MET A 63 -3.38 -4.27 9.68
N CYS A 64 -3.79 -5.51 9.35
CA CYS A 64 -2.87 -6.58 8.93
C CYS A 64 -2.23 -6.26 7.57
N GLU A 65 -2.98 -5.69 6.63
CA GLU A 65 -2.46 -5.25 5.33
C GLU A 65 -1.37 -4.17 5.51
N LEU A 66 -1.63 -3.18 6.36
CA LEU A 66 -0.66 -2.12 6.68
C LEU A 66 0.60 -2.68 7.35
N ALA A 67 0.45 -3.61 8.30
CA ALA A 67 1.58 -4.27 8.96
C ALA A 67 2.38 -5.16 7.98
N ARG A 68 1.70 -5.87 7.07
CA ARG A 68 2.35 -6.63 5.99
C ARG A 68 3.16 -5.71 5.08
N ASN A 69 2.58 -4.58 4.66
CA ASN A 69 3.22 -3.63 3.77
C ASN A 69 4.46 -2.99 4.40
N SER A 70 4.43 -2.68 5.71
CA SER A 70 5.59 -2.13 6.41
C SER A 70 6.80 -3.06 6.39
N VAL A 71 6.57 -4.37 6.57
CA VAL A 71 7.63 -5.38 6.43
C VAL A 71 8.09 -5.51 4.98
N LEU A 72 7.17 -5.49 4.02
CA LEU A 72 7.51 -5.61 2.60
C LEU A 72 8.45 -4.49 2.14
N MET A 73 8.14 -3.24 2.49
CA MET A 73 8.91 -2.05 2.11
C MET A 73 10.12 -1.75 3.01
N SER A 74 10.28 -2.49 4.11
CA SER A 74 11.41 -2.32 5.03
C SER A 74 12.76 -2.67 4.40
N GLY A 75 13.85 -2.27 5.06
CA GLY A 75 15.22 -2.67 4.71
C GLY A 75 15.67 -4.04 5.28
N PHE A 76 14.76 -4.85 5.84
CA PHE A 76 15.17 -6.10 6.49
C PHE A 76 15.73 -7.14 5.50
N PRO A 77 16.68 -7.99 5.93
CA PRO A 77 17.23 -9.06 5.09
C PRO A 77 16.15 -10.03 4.60
N HIS A 78 16.37 -10.62 3.41
CA HIS A 78 15.44 -11.55 2.77
C HIS A 78 14.97 -12.67 3.71
N LYS A 79 15.90 -13.33 4.42
CA LYS A 79 15.56 -14.42 5.36
C LYS A 79 14.59 -14.00 6.46
N MET A 80 14.69 -12.76 6.94
CA MET A 80 13.81 -12.21 7.96
C MET A 80 12.41 -11.91 7.38
N LYS A 81 12.36 -11.34 6.17
CA LYS A 81 11.09 -11.16 5.45
C LYS A 81 10.41 -12.49 5.14
N GLN A 82 11.14 -13.53 4.74
CA GLN A 82 10.57 -14.87 4.56
C GLN A 82 10.01 -15.45 5.86
N HIS A 83 10.69 -15.20 6.98
CA HIS A 83 10.21 -15.63 8.29
C HIS A 83 8.92 -14.91 8.70
N TRP A 84 8.74 -13.62 8.41
CA TRP A 84 7.52 -12.91 8.81
C TRP A 84 6.38 -12.98 7.79
N LEU A 85 6.68 -13.02 6.50
CA LEU A 85 5.68 -12.95 5.42
C LEU A 85 5.40 -14.29 4.75
N GLY A 86 6.31 -15.26 4.90
CA GLY A 86 6.23 -16.57 4.28
C GLY A 86 7.29 -16.79 3.20
N PRO A 87 7.57 -18.05 2.84
CA PRO A 87 8.67 -18.41 1.93
C PRO A 87 8.49 -17.84 0.52
N ASN A 88 7.24 -17.64 0.08
CA ASN A 88 6.87 -17.20 -1.26
C ASN A 88 6.55 -15.70 -1.37
N TYR A 89 6.88 -14.89 -0.36
CA TYR A 89 6.43 -13.48 -0.29
C TYR A 89 6.81 -12.60 -1.49
N THR A 90 7.76 -13.03 -2.31
CA THR A 90 8.20 -12.34 -3.53
C THR A 90 7.32 -12.62 -4.75
N ARG A 91 6.39 -13.59 -4.67
CA ARG A 91 5.42 -13.85 -5.74
C ARG A 91 4.33 -12.80 -5.72
N GLU A 92 3.74 -12.55 -6.88
CA GLU A 92 2.63 -11.61 -7.01
C GLU A 92 1.28 -12.25 -6.65
N GLY A 93 0.31 -11.40 -6.32
CA GLY A 93 -1.05 -11.81 -5.96
C GLY A 93 -1.11 -12.75 -4.76
N VAL A 94 -2.13 -13.61 -4.75
CA VAL A 94 -2.40 -14.56 -3.66
C VAL A 94 -1.24 -15.56 -3.48
N ALA A 95 -0.52 -15.90 -4.54
CA ALA A 95 0.60 -16.84 -4.47
C ALA A 95 1.76 -16.36 -3.58
N GLY A 96 1.84 -15.05 -3.32
CA GLY A 96 2.81 -14.44 -2.40
C GLY A 96 2.26 -14.12 -1.01
N ASN A 97 1.06 -14.57 -0.67
CA ASN A 97 0.47 -14.39 0.65
C ASN A 97 0.45 -15.71 1.41
N ASP A 98 0.99 -15.68 2.63
CA ASP A 98 0.80 -16.76 3.61
C ASP A 98 -0.07 -16.22 4.74
N ILE A 99 -1.38 -16.47 4.66
CA ILE A 99 -2.37 -15.97 5.62
C ILE A 99 -2.05 -16.38 7.06
N THR A 100 -1.38 -17.52 7.27
CA THR A 100 -1.01 -18.00 8.61
C THR A 100 0.05 -17.14 9.28
N ARG A 101 0.75 -16.31 8.50
CA ARG A 101 1.76 -15.37 8.99
C ARG A 101 1.32 -13.92 8.90
N THR A 102 0.67 -13.54 7.79
CA THR A 102 0.29 -12.14 7.54
C THR A 102 -1.06 -11.78 8.12
N ASN A 103 -1.93 -12.77 8.36
CA ASN A 103 -3.33 -12.58 8.74
C ASN A 103 -4.13 -11.70 7.76
N VAL A 104 -3.64 -11.51 6.53
CA VAL A 104 -4.36 -10.83 5.45
C VAL A 104 -5.13 -11.88 4.65
N PRO A 105 -6.47 -11.78 4.54
CA PRO A 105 -7.27 -12.70 3.75
C PRO A 105 -6.86 -12.70 2.27
N ASP A 106 -6.81 -13.89 1.66
CA ASP A 106 -6.45 -14.02 0.24
C ASP A 106 -7.38 -13.23 -0.69
N ILE A 107 -8.66 -13.10 -0.34
CA ILE A 107 -9.61 -12.28 -1.10
C ILE A 107 -9.21 -10.79 -1.14
N ARG A 108 -8.62 -10.26 -0.06
CA ARG A 108 -8.10 -8.89 -0.04
C ARG A 108 -6.92 -8.76 -0.99
N VAL A 109 -6.00 -9.71 -0.96
CA VAL A 109 -4.80 -9.73 -1.81
C VAL A 109 -5.19 -9.90 -3.29
N ALA A 110 -6.14 -10.79 -3.58
CA ALA A 110 -6.69 -11.00 -4.91
C ALA A 110 -7.28 -9.71 -5.46
N PHE A 111 -8.18 -9.07 -4.70
CA PHE A 111 -8.79 -7.80 -5.10
C PHE A 111 -7.75 -6.72 -5.43
N ARG A 112 -6.73 -6.53 -4.58
CA ARG A 112 -5.64 -5.58 -4.83
C ARG A 112 -4.88 -5.89 -6.12
N TYR A 113 -4.55 -7.16 -6.34
CA TYR A 113 -3.79 -7.60 -7.49
C TYR A 113 -4.58 -7.48 -8.79
N GLU A 114 -5.83 -7.96 -8.81
CA GLU A 114 -6.72 -7.86 -9.96
C GLU A 114 -6.97 -6.41 -10.35
N SER A 115 -7.25 -5.53 -9.37
CA SER A 115 -7.43 -4.10 -9.62
C SER A 115 -6.20 -3.46 -10.25
N LEU A 116 -4.99 -3.80 -9.75
CA LEU A 116 -3.74 -3.30 -10.31
C LEU A 116 -3.52 -3.80 -11.75
N VAL A 117 -3.78 -5.08 -12.01
CA VAL A 117 -3.64 -5.66 -13.36
C VAL A 117 -4.63 -5.00 -14.33
N ASP A 118 -5.86 -4.74 -13.91
CA ASP A 118 -6.86 -4.04 -14.71
C ASP A 118 -6.45 -2.59 -15.01
N GLU A 119 -5.95 -1.85 -14.01
CA GLU A 119 -5.43 -0.50 -14.18
C GLU A 119 -4.26 -0.45 -15.15
N LEU A 120 -3.28 -1.35 -14.99
CA LEU A 120 -2.13 -1.45 -15.91
C LEU A 120 -2.58 -1.82 -17.32
N SER A 121 -3.51 -2.77 -17.46
CA SER A 121 -4.08 -3.17 -18.75
C SER A 121 -4.75 -2.00 -19.46
N ASN A 122 -5.49 -1.17 -18.73
CA ASN A 122 -6.10 0.05 -19.26
C ASN A 122 -5.05 1.05 -19.75
N ILE A 123 -4.01 1.31 -18.96
CA ILE A 123 -2.93 2.23 -19.33
C ILE A 123 -2.20 1.75 -20.60
N PHE A 124 -1.79 0.49 -20.64
CA PHE A 124 -1.01 -0.04 -21.75
C PHE A 124 -1.83 -0.25 -23.03
N LYS A 125 -3.12 -0.61 -22.91
CA LYS A 125 -4.02 -0.67 -24.06
C LYS A 125 -4.18 0.70 -24.71
N VAL A 126 -4.48 1.74 -23.93
CA VAL A 126 -4.62 3.12 -24.41
C VAL A 126 -3.30 3.62 -25.01
N HIS A 127 -2.16 3.27 -24.41
CA HIS A 127 -0.85 3.61 -24.96
C HIS A 127 -0.63 2.96 -26.33
N SER A 128 -0.91 1.66 -26.46
CA SER A 128 -0.77 0.94 -27.73
C SER A 128 -1.68 1.53 -28.82
N GLU A 129 -2.94 1.84 -28.50
CA GLU A 129 -3.89 2.44 -29.44
C GLU A 129 -3.44 3.83 -29.90
N LYS A 130 -2.96 4.68 -28.98
CA LYS A 130 -2.42 6.01 -29.33
C LYS A 130 -1.18 5.91 -30.21
N THR A 131 -0.25 5.02 -29.88
CA THR A 131 0.98 4.82 -30.66
C THR A 131 0.67 4.31 -32.07
N LEU A 132 -0.27 3.39 -32.22
CA LEU A 132 -0.75 2.92 -33.52
C LEU A 132 -1.45 4.02 -34.32
N ALA A 133 -2.30 4.84 -33.67
CA ALA A 133 -2.96 5.97 -34.33
C ALA A 133 -1.98 7.05 -34.81
N LEU A 134 -0.96 7.36 -34.00
CA LEU A 134 0.13 8.28 -34.38
C LEU A 134 0.97 7.72 -35.54
N ALA A 135 1.29 6.42 -35.52
CA ALA A 135 2.02 5.77 -36.62
C ALA A 135 1.20 5.75 -37.92
N ALA A 136 -0.11 5.50 -37.84
CA ALA A 136 -1.01 5.56 -39.00
C ALA A 136 -1.14 6.98 -39.57
N ALA A 137 -1.19 8.01 -38.71
CA ALA A 137 -1.20 9.41 -39.13
C ALA A 137 0.13 9.84 -39.78
N ALA A 138 1.26 9.32 -39.32
CA ALA A 138 2.57 9.59 -39.91
C ALA A 138 2.81 8.87 -41.26
N GLY A 139 2.17 7.71 -41.47
CA GLY A 139 2.25 6.94 -42.73
C GLY A 139 1.35 7.45 -43.86
N ALA A 140 0.40 8.35 -43.59
CA ALA A 140 -0.54 8.87 -44.58
C ALA A 140 -0.02 10.07 -45.40
N GLY A 141 1.26 10.42 -45.26
CA GLY A 141 1.88 11.54 -45.94
C GLY A 141 3.18 11.18 -46.64
N SER A 142 3.12 10.53 -47.80
CA SER A 142 4.06 10.76 -48.91
C SER A 142 3.47 10.21 -50.23
N PRO A 143 3.55 10.98 -51.33
CA PRO A 143 3.03 10.63 -52.66
C PRO A 143 3.86 9.59 -53.41
#